data_AF-A0A3A8LQH2-F1
#
_entry.id   AF-A0A3A8LQH2-F1
#
_cell.length_a   1.000
_cell.length_b   1.000
_cell.length_c   1.000
_cell.angle_alpha   90.00
_cell.angle_beta   90.00
_cell.angle_gamma   90.00
#
_symmetry.space_group_name_H-M   'P 1'
#
loop_
_entity.id
_entity.type
_entity.pdbx_description
1 polymer ?
#
loop_
_entity_poly.entity_id
_entity_poly.type
_entity_poly.pdbx_seq_one_letter_code
_entity_poly.pdbx_strand_id
1 'polypeptide(L)'
;MSEGLPTPEKLRRAIVRAFQEEGLSYEQIAHLLGIGEATVSRVLRLYRETGDVVLMDDLGAHKVAGVRQAVAAVGACVVCLPTCSPDFNSIEPWWADLKRQLRKLAPRALEELARTVRQLRAATPLAKLAAWFRHCLFFLQFNCSPR
;
A
#
# COMPACT_ATOMS: atom_id res chain seq x y z
N MET A 1 27.01 -2.37 17.72
CA MET A 1 26.31 -1.44 16.81
C MET A 1 24.86 -1.41 17.24
N SER A 2 24.37 -0.30 17.78
CA SER A 2 22.97 -0.22 18.23
C SER A 2 22.06 -0.30 17.02
N GLU A 3 21.24 -1.34 16.92
CA GLU A 3 20.08 -1.33 16.02
C GLU A 3 19.15 -0.22 16.49
N GLY A 4 19.29 0.97 15.87
CA GLY A 4 18.45 2.11 16.18
C GLY A 4 16.99 1.79 15.90
N LEU A 5 16.11 2.19 16.81
CA LEU A 5 14.67 2.04 16.66
C LEU A 5 14.23 2.52 15.26
N PRO A 6 13.30 1.81 14.60
CA PRO A 6 12.83 2.20 13.28
C PRO A 6 12.24 3.61 13.32
N THR A 7 12.61 4.46 12.35
CA THR A 7 12.12 5.84 12.25
C THR A 7 10.60 5.86 12.32
N PRO A 8 9.95 6.64 13.21
CA PRO A 8 8.50 6.63 13.38
C PRO A 8 7.74 6.85 12.07
N GLU A 9 6.62 6.15 11.87
CA GLU A 9 5.83 6.20 10.62
C GLU A 9 5.45 7.63 10.23
N LYS A 10 4.95 8.42 11.19
CA LYS A 10 4.58 9.83 10.98
C LYS A 10 5.75 10.64 10.41
N LEU A 11 6.96 10.41 10.92
CA LEU A 11 8.16 11.07 10.46
C LEU A 11 8.58 10.58 9.06
N ARG A 12 8.50 9.27 8.79
CA ARG A 12 8.75 8.74 7.43
C ARG A 12 7.80 9.34 6.39
N ARG A 13 6.51 9.45 6.70
CA ARG A 13 5.50 10.03 5.80
C ARG A 13 5.77 11.52 5.55
N ALA A 14 6.15 12.28 6.58
CA ALA A 14 6.49 13.69 6.44
C ALA A 14 7.70 13.89 5.51
N ILE A 15 8.74 13.07 5.65
CA ILE A 15 9.93 13.10 4.77
C ILE A 15 9.55 12.82 3.31
N VAL A 16 8.77 11.77 3.06
CA VAL A 16 8.34 11.39 1.70
C VAL A 16 7.49 12.48 1.07
N ARG A 17 6.54 13.05 1.83
CA ARG A 17 5.68 14.14 1.36
C ARG A 17 6.49 15.38 0.97
N ALA A 18 7.37 15.83 1.85
CA ALA A 18 8.22 17.00 1.61
C ALA A 18 9.11 16.82 0.37
N PHE A 19 9.54 15.60 0.08
CA PHE A 19 10.32 15.29 -1.11
C PHE A 19 9.46 15.23 -2.39
N GLN A 20 8.35 14.49 -2.38
CA GLN A 20 7.53 14.21 -3.57
C GLN A 20 6.57 15.35 -3.94
N GLU A 21 5.89 15.93 -2.95
CA GLU A 21 4.85 16.95 -3.18
C GLU A 21 5.43 18.37 -3.19
N GLU A 22 6.44 18.62 -2.35
CA GLU A 22 6.97 19.98 -2.12
C GLU A 22 8.33 20.21 -2.83
N GLY A 23 8.94 19.16 -3.39
CA GLY A 23 10.19 19.24 -4.16
C GLY A 23 11.41 19.67 -3.34
N LEU A 24 11.37 19.50 -2.01
CA LEU A 24 12.44 19.94 -1.12
C LEU A 24 13.69 19.04 -1.25
N SER A 25 14.86 19.67 -1.16
CA SER A 25 16.15 18.97 -1.07
C SER A 25 16.33 18.27 0.28
N TYR A 26 17.31 17.38 0.38
CA TYR A 26 17.51 16.56 1.57
C TYR A 26 17.88 17.43 2.78
N GLU A 27 18.71 18.44 2.56
CA GLU A 27 19.10 19.46 3.55
C GLU A 27 17.88 20.25 4.04
N GLN A 28 17.02 20.71 3.12
CA GLN A 28 15.81 21.46 3.46
C GLN A 28 14.84 20.61 4.30
N ILE A 29 14.66 19.33 3.97
CA ILE A 29 13.82 18.41 4.75
C ILE A 29 14.42 18.14 6.13
N ALA A 30 15.74 17.94 6.20
CA ALA A 30 16.46 17.72 7.45
C ALA A 30 16.29 18.91 8.40
N HIS A 31 16.49 20.12 7.88
CA HIS A 31 16.29 21.37 8.62
C HIS A 31 14.83 21.55 9.04
N LEU A 32 13.88 21.36 8.12
CA LEU A 32 12.44 21.53 8.40
C LEU A 32 11.93 20.60 9.52
N LEU A 33 12.39 19.36 9.54
CA LEU A 33 11.91 18.33 10.47
C LEU A 33 12.80 18.18 11.71
N GLY A 34 13.89 18.94 11.81
CA GLY A 34 14.84 18.86 12.93
C GLY A 34 15.53 17.50 13.05
N ILE A 35 15.88 16.89 11.92
CA ILE A 35 16.51 15.55 11.85
C ILE A 35 17.80 15.61 11.03
N GLY A 36 18.68 14.61 11.18
CA GLY A 36 19.89 14.51 10.35
C GLY A 36 19.60 14.09 8.91
N GLU A 37 20.37 14.62 7.95
CA GLU A 37 20.28 14.25 6.52
C GLU A 37 20.45 12.75 6.26
N ALA A 38 21.25 12.06 7.08
CA ALA A 38 21.38 10.60 6.99
C ALA A 38 20.04 9.87 7.22
N THR A 39 19.17 10.41 8.08
CA THR A 39 17.82 9.86 8.30
C THR A 39 16.92 10.13 7.10
N VAL A 40 16.97 11.35 6.54
CA VAL A 40 16.25 11.72 5.30
C VAL A 40 16.67 10.81 4.15
N SER A 41 17.98 10.71 3.91
CA SER A 41 18.57 9.87 2.87
C SER A 41 18.17 8.41 3.03
N ARG A 42 18.26 7.83 4.23
CA ARG A 42 17.83 6.44 4.48
C ARG A 42 16.34 6.22 4.20
N VAL A 43 15.47 7.13 4.65
CA VAL A 43 14.02 7.02 4.42
C VAL A 43 13.68 7.15 2.94
N LEU A 44 14.25 8.13 2.24
CA LEU A 44 14.00 8.34 0.82
C LEU A 44 14.62 7.24 -0.04
N ARG A 45 15.79 6.69 0.35
CA ARG A 45 16.37 5.52 -0.28
C ARG A 45 15.44 4.31 -0.16
N LEU A 46 14.98 3.99 1.06
CA LEU A 46 14.04 2.89 1.28
C LEU A 46 12.74 3.12 0.50
N TYR A 47 12.21 4.34 0.49
CA TYR A 47 11.02 4.71 -0.28
C TYR A 47 11.22 4.56 -1.80
N ARG A 48 12.38 4.95 -2.34
CA ARG A 48 12.72 4.77 -3.76
C ARG A 48 12.97 3.31 -4.13
N GLU A 49 13.52 2.52 -3.20
CA GLU A 49 13.73 1.08 -3.38
C GLU A 49 12.40 0.31 -3.33
N THR A 50 11.39 0.78 -2.58
CA THR A 50 10.08 0.10 -2.48
C THR A 50 9.01 0.64 -3.41
N GLY A 51 9.00 1.94 -3.75
CA GLY A 51 8.02 2.55 -4.66
C GLY A 51 6.55 2.33 -4.26
N ASP A 52 5.63 2.63 -5.19
CA ASP A 52 4.28 2.10 -5.11
C ASP A 52 4.31 0.60 -5.45
N VAL A 53 3.68 -0.22 -4.60
CA VAL A 53 3.67 -1.68 -4.77
C VAL A 53 2.27 -2.12 -5.17
N VAL A 54 2.18 -2.81 -6.30
CA VAL A 54 0.99 -3.57 -6.68
C VAL A 54 1.14 -4.99 -6.15
N LEU A 55 0.36 -5.31 -5.11
CA LEU A 55 0.21 -6.67 -4.62
C LEU A 55 -0.78 -7.43 -5.49
N MET A 56 -0.33 -8.52 -6.10
CA MET A 56 -1.16 -9.37 -6.96
C MET A 56 -1.29 -10.76 -6.34
N ASP A 57 -2.50 -11.32 -6.39
CA ASP A 57 -2.68 -12.75 -6.09
C ASP A 57 -1.98 -13.62 -7.16
N ASP A 58 -1.90 -14.92 -6.90
CA ASP A 58 -1.14 -15.86 -7.74
C ASP A 58 -1.88 -16.32 -9.01
N LEU A 59 -2.98 -15.64 -9.40
CA LEU A 59 -3.76 -15.99 -10.58
C LEU A 59 -2.94 -15.87 -11.87
N GLY A 60 -3.03 -16.86 -12.76
CA GLY A 60 -2.27 -16.89 -14.02
C GLY A 60 -2.47 -15.65 -14.91
N ALA A 61 -3.66 -15.03 -14.86
CA ALA A 61 -3.96 -13.79 -15.58
C ALA A 61 -3.09 -12.60 -15.12
N HIS A 62 -2.60 -12.60 -13.89
CA HIS A 62 -1.74 -11.54 -13.35
C HIS A 62 -0.26 -11.70 -13.76
N LYS A 63 0.12 -12.85 -14.32
CA LYS A 63 1.53 -13.18 -14.64
C LYS A 63 1.93 -12.83 -16.08
N VAL A 64 1.02 -12.29 -16.89
CA VAL A 64 1.31 -11.90 -18.27
C VAL A 64 2.27 -10.70 -18.30
N ALA A 65 3.18 -10.67 -19.28
CA ALA A 65 4.22 -9.65 -19.37
C ALA A 65 3.66 -8.21 -19.40
N GLY A 66 2.52 -8.02 -20.08
CA GLY A 66 1.88 -6.70 -20.21
C GLY A 66 1.45 -6.09 -18.87
N VAL A 67 1.11 -6.91 -17.87
CA VAL A 67 0.75 -6.41 -16.53
C VAL A 67 1.97 -5.79 -15.85
N ARG A 68 3.11 -6.48 -15.83
CA ARG A 68 4.34 -5.96 -15.23
C ARG A 68 4.84 -4.70 -15.94
N GLN A 69 4.75 -4.67 -17.27
CA GLN A 69 5.12 -3.50 -18.08
C GLN A 69 4.23 -2.30 -17.77
N ALA A 70 2.91 -2.50 -17.68
CA ALA A 70 1.96 -1.43 -17.37
C ALA A 70 2.18 -0.85 -15.96
N VAL A 71 2.49 -1.71 -14.98
CA VAL A 71 2.79 -1.27 -13.61
C VAL A 71 4.13 -0.54 -13.54
N ALA A 72 5.17 -1.04 -14.23
CA ALA A 72 6.46 -0.36 -14.28
C ALA A 72 6.39 1.01 -14.97
N ALA A 73 5.54 1.16 -15.99
CA ALA A 73 5.36 2.42 -16.72
C ALA A 73 4.83 3.58 -15.85
N VAL A 74 4.17 3.27 -14.72
CA VAL A 74 3.71 4.27 -13.74
C VAL A 74 4.64 4.41 -12.53
N GLY A 75 5.83 3.80 -12.58
CA GLY A 75 6.83 3.88 -11.50
C GLY A 75 6.54 2.96 -10.30
N ALA A 76 5.67 1.97 -10.47
CA ALA A 76 5.32 0.99 -9.43
C ALA A 76 6.01 -0.36 -9.69
N CYS A 77 6.12 -1.19 -8.65
CA CYS A 77 6.61 -2.57 -8.76
C CYS A 77 5.49 -3.59 -8.49
N VAL A 78 5.58 -4.76 -9.12
CA VAL A 78 4.66 -5.88 -8.89
C VAL A 78 5.27 -6.86 -7.90
N VAL A 79 4.56 -7.12 -6.82
CA VAL A 79 4.83 -8.23 -5.90
C VAL A 79 3.69 -9.23 -6.00
N CYS A 80 4.03 -10.46 -6.38
CA CYS A 80 3.08 -11.57 -6.37
C CYS A 80 3.07 -12.23 -4.99
N LEU A 81 1.88 -12.44 -4.43
CA LEU A 81 1.71 -13.19 -3.20
C LEU A 81 2.03 -14.68 -3.43
N PRO A 82 2.47 -15.41 -2.39
CA PRO A 82 2.62 -16.86 -2.48
C PRO A 82 1.30 -17.53 -2.84
N THR A 83 1.39 -18.66 -3.55
CA THR A 83 0.22 -19.45 -3.97
C THR A 83 -0.69 -19.76 -2.78
N CYS A 84 -2.00 -19.63 -2.98
CA CYS A 84 -3.02 -19.92 -1.97
C CYS A 84 -2.82 -19.23 -0.61
N SER A 85 -2.36 -17.97 -0.62
CA SER A 85 -2.20 -17.16 0.60
C SER A 85 -3.26 -16.06 0.75
N PRO A 86 -4.55 -16.40 0.91
CA PRO A 86 -5.61 -15.40 1.06
C PRO A 86 -5.39 -14.53 2.30
N ASP A 87 -4.73 -15.07 3.34
CA ASP A 87 -4.38 -14.33 4.57
C ASP A 87 -3.44 -13.14 4.31
N PHE A 88 -2.67 -13.19 3.21
CA PHE A 88 -1.77 -12.12 2.80
C PHE A 88 -2.37 -11.15 1.78
N ASN A 89 -3.59 -11.42 1.29
CA ASN A 89 -4.27 -10.57 0.34
C ASN A 89 -5.17 -9.56 1.05
N SER A 90 -4.73 -8.30 1.14
CA SER A 90 -5.43 -7.25 1.88
C SER A 90 -6.81 -6.87 1.31
N ILE A 91 -7.17 -7.36 0.12
CA ILE A 91 -8.54 -7.21 -0.42
C ILE A 91 -9.54 -8.20 0.19
N GLU A 92 -9.07 -9.33 0.74
CA GLU A 92 -9.95 -10.38 1.29
C GLU A 92 -10.74 -9.92 2.53
N PRO A 93 -10.13 -9.25 3.53
CA PRO A 93 -10.89 -8.67 4.64
C PRO A 93 -11.92 -7.63 4.19
N TRP A 94 -11.62 -6.87 3.12
CA TRP A 94 -12.57 -5.93 2.53
C TRP A 94 -13.76 -6.67 1.89
N TRP A 95 -13.52 -7.73 1.13
CA TRP A 95 -14.59 -8.57 0.57
C TRP A 95 -15.44 -9.25 1.65
N ALA A 96 -14.82 -9.73 2.73
CA ALA A 96 -15.54 -10.31 3.86
C ALA A 96 -16.47 -9.29 4.51
N ASP A 97 -15.98 -8.07 4.74
CA ASP A 97 -16.76 -6.96 5.30
C ASP A 97 -17.87 -6.50 4.37
N LEU A 98 -17.59 -6.35 3.07
CA LEU A 98 -18.58 -5.99 2.06
C LEU A 98 -19.70 -7.05 1.99
N LYS A 99 -19.35 -8.34 1.88
CA LYS A 99 -20.33 -9.43 1.86
C LYS A 99 -21.19 -9.42 3.12
N ARG A 100 -20.60 -9.20 4.30
CA ARG A 100 -21.33 -9.09 5.57
C ARG A 100 -22.36 -7.95 5.53
N GLN A 101 -21.98 -6.79 5.01
CA GLN A 101 -22.87 -5.64 4.91
C GLN A 101 -23.98 -5.85 3.86
N LEU A 102 -23.63 -6.42 2.70
CA LEU A 102 -24.61 -6.77 1.67
C LEU A 102 -25.64 -7.80 2.15
N ARG A 103 -25.24 -8.80 2.95
CA ARG A 103 -26.19 -9.75 3.55
C ARG A 103 -27.18 -9.06 4.50
N LYS A 104 -26.76 -8.00 5.20
CA LYS A 104 -27.64 -7.23 6.09
C LYS A 104 -28.62 -6.35 5.31
N LEU A 105 -28.14 -5.71 4.24
CA LEU A 105 -28.96 -4.81 3.41
C LEU A 105 -29.85 -5.57 2.42
N ALA A 106 -29.46 -6.79 2.05
CA ALA A 106 -30.21 -7.73 1.21
C ALA A 106 -30.82 -7.11 -0.07
N PRO A 107 -30.02 -6.40 -0.90
CA PRO A 107 -30.52 -5.81 -2.15
C PRO A 107 -31.08 -6.89 -3.07
N ARG A 108 -32.20 -6.59 -3.74
CA ARG A 108 -32.95 -7.58 -4.55
C ARG A 108 -32.91 -7.29 -6.05
N ALA A 109 -32.38 -6.13 -6.45
CA ALA A 109 -32.14 -5.78 -7.84
C ALA A 109 -30.64 -5.57 -8.12
N LEU A 110 -30.22 -5.77 -9.36
CA LEU A 110 -28.82 -5.61 -9.76
C LEU A 110 -28.35 -4.16 -9.62
N GLU A 111 -29.21 -3.21 -10.00
CA GLU A 111 -28.95 -1.77 -9.91
C GLU A 111 -28.82 -1.32 -8.46
N GLU A 112 -29.64 -1.90 -7.59
CA GLU A 112 -29.59 -1.68 -6.15
C GLU A 112 -28.28 -2.24 -5.58
N LEU A 113 -27.93 -3.50 -5.88
CA LEU A 113 -26.67 -4.11 -5.48
C LEU A 113 -25.47 -3.25 -5.92
N ALA A 114 -25.44 -2.82 -7.17
CA ALA A 114 -24.37 -1.98 -7.70
C ALA A 114 -24.27 -0.63 -6.97
N ARG A 115 -25.41 0.00 -6.66
CA ARG A 115 -25.46 1.25 -5.88
C ARG A 115 -24.95 1.03 -4.46
N THR A 116 -25.41 -0.02 -3.80
CA THR A 116 -24.99 -0.38 -2.45
C THR A 116 -23.49 -0.65 -2.38
N VAL A 117 -22.92 -1.41 -3.33
CA VAL A 117 -21.47 -1.65 -3.38
C VAL A 117 -20.69 -0.35 -3.51
N ARG A 118 -21.13 0.58 -4.37
CA ARG A 118 -20.49 1.91 -4.51
C ARG A 118 -20.54 2.71 -3.21
N GLN A 119 -21.69 2.73 -2.54
CA GLN A 119 -21.86 3.43 -1.26
C GLN A 119 -20.98 2.82 -0.16
N LEU A 120 -20.97 1.50 -0.02
CA LEU A 120 -20.15 0.79 0.96
C LEU A 120 -18.66 0.98 0.72
N ARG A 121 -18.23 0.97 -0.55
CA ARG A 121 -16.84 1.29 -0.94
C ARG A 121 -16.48 2.71 -0.52
N ALA A 122 -17.31 3.71 -0.85
CA ALA A 122 -17.06 5.10 -0.50
C ALA A 122 -17.08 5.36 1.01
N ALA A 123 -17.90 4.62 1.75
CA ALA A 123 -18.02 4.72 3.20
C ALA A 123 -16.95 3.94 3.98
N THR A 124 -16.08 3.18 3.31
CA THR A 124 -15.04 2.38 3.99
C THR A 124 -13.99 3.30 4.62
N PRO A 125 -13.82 3.31 5.96
CA PRO A 125 -12.87 4.21 6.60
C PRO A 125 -11.42 3.85 6.27
N LEU A 126 -10.59 4.86 5.98
CA LEU A 126 -9.15 4.68 5.74
C LEU A 126 -8.42 3.98 6.89
N ALA A 127 -8.82 4.26 8.15
CA ALA A 127 -8.25 3.60 9.32
C ALA A 127 -8.47 2.08 9.32
N LYS A 128 -9.62 1.63 8.79
CA LYS A 128 -9.98 0.21 8.67
C LYS A 128 -9.18 -0.46 7.56
N LEU A 129 -9.04 0.20 6.40
CA LEU A 129 -8.16 -0.24 5.32
C LEU A 129 -6.73 -0.41 5.83
N ALA A 130 -6.18 0.61 6.51
CA ALA A 130 -4.84 0.55 7.07
C ALA A 130 -4.67 -0.59 8.08
N ALA A 131 -5.70 -0.90 8.89
CA ALA A 131 -5.67 -2.02 9.81
C ALA A 131 -5.61 -3.38 9.09
N TRP A 132 -6.35 -3.57 8.01
CA TRP A 132 -6.29 -4.80 7.21
C TRP A 132 -4.95 -4.97 6.50
N PHE A 133 -4.40 -3.89 5.91
CA PHE A 133 -3.06 -3.91 5.34
C PHE A 133 -2.01 -4.28 6.39
N ARG A 134 -2.08 -3.70 7.60
CA ARG A 134 -1.19 -4.09 8.70
C ARG A 134 -1.36 -5.55 9.08
N HIS A 135 -2.59 -6.06 9.16
CA HIS A 135 -2.85 -7.46 9.52
C HIS A 135 -2.28 -8.44 8.49
N CYS A 136 -2.56 -8.21 7.21
CA CYS A 136 -2.15 -9.12 6.13
C CYS A 136 -0.65 -9.06 5.83
N LEU A 137 -0.03 -7.88 5.97
CA LEU A 137 1.34 -7.65 5.51
C LEU A 137 2.37 -7.59 6.65
N PHE A 138 1.96 -7.83 7.90
CA PHE A 138 2.83 -7.70 9.07
C PHE A 138 4.15 -8.49 8.95
N PHE A 139 4.11 -9.66 8.30
CA PHE A 139 5.26 -10.55 8.15
C PHE A 139 5.96 -10.45 6.79
N LEU A 140 5.46 -9.64 5.85
CA LEU A 140 6.01 -9.59 4.50
C LEU A 140 7.07 -8.49 4.38
N GLN A 141 8.31 -8.92 4.10
CA GLN A 141 9.35 -8.03 3.62
C GLN A 141 9.31 -8.01 2.09
N PHE A 142 8.95 -6.86 1.51
CA PHE A 142 8.94 -6.68 0.07
C PHE A 142 10.30 -6.19 -0.40
N ASN A 143 11.05 -7.06 -1.09
CA ASN A 143 12.23 -6.66 -1.83
C ASN A 143 11.81 -6.34 -3.27
N CYS A 144 11.47 -5.08 -3.53
CA CYS A 144 11.39 -4.59 -4.91
C CYS A 144 12.81 -4.21 -5.35
N SER A 145 13.30 -4.86 -6.40
CA SER A 145 14.53 -4.44 -7.08
C SER A 145 14.11 -3.72 -8.35
N PRO A 146 14.47 -2.44 -8.54
CA PRO A 146 14.31 -1.80 -9.84
C PRO A 146 15.28 -2.50 -10.80
N ARG A 147 14.76 -3.26 -11.75
CA ARG A 147 15.52 -3.73 -12.91
C ARG A 147 15.14 -2.89 -14.10
#